data_AF-A0A2E4BXR0-F1
#
_entry.id   AF-A0A2E4BXR0-F1
#
_cell.length_a   1.000
_cell.length_b   1.000
_cell.length_c   1.000
_cell.angle_alpha   90.00
_cell.angle_beta   90.00
_cell.angle_gamma   90.00
#
_symmetry.space_group_name_H-M   'P 1'
#
loop_
_entity.id
_entity.type
_entity.pdbx_description
1 polymer ?
#
loop_
_entity_poly.entity_id
_entity_poly.type
_entity_poly.pdbx_seq_one_letter_code
_entity_poly.pdbx_strand_id
1 'polypeptide(L)'
;MRFIKFAGTIALIMALGCGSTSDPGVSHSTATLSVTGGDTEVPVEVESVNLSPDPSPVTSDPPTVTPDPSTITTDVPTNAIPIAQKDSSPEQKSTASDLDPAILCVLIEEEAQIKCESMNVEEGSQYRWTSTATDQDMGGSKWQFTINKEPIGDKEQVFLEICQGSNCQTLETSVDTSAISSDSNEIENPTESKTDLEGSYEEHSDKDNKLDNMTMQSEYSRGKCDPDGTQYLDSPPMNADEITFMKPMGVMQGDHITPIDHMYVNYEPGSSPDVLAMADGHIVHIGHTGVDHRVIIEYSCDLYSIYIHIHELDPDIASQLDWVGSDKESKGRSYTRVPVRSGMIIGNQTGDQSFDLSVVDTRVILSGFVDLRNYREEFWKSHCVDPYDYWQGLFKKQLLEKTIVVNDNPPGGKIDYDVDGRLIGNWFEEGTGGYSGGVRTESDRHGISGHLAIAPSALVEDKLIISFGNFQNEGSRRFFANDDAPDPANVGPSSGIVMYELWDVNRGPDRDGICCDEGLEVVGTGERWYGDTYPEGGLTPIFYDHISSVVLLEMLDERTIKLETFNLWDEKLKKMKTAEEITQFTDKFRIFNR
;
A
#
# COMPACT_ATOMS: atom_id res chain seq x y z
N MET A 1 52.75 -5.85 -26.76
CA MET A 1 54.10 -6.17 -27.34
C MET A 1 55.13 -5.52 -26.42
N ARG A 2 56.08 -6.21 -25.80
CA ARG A 2 57.00 -7.19 -26.38
C ARG A 2 57.31 -8.34 -25.42
N PHE A 3 57.29 -9.53 -26.03
CA PHE A 3 57.82 -10.83 -25.62
C PHE A 3 59.27 -10.77 -25.12
N ILE A 4 59.74 -11.72 -24.31
CA ILE A 4 60.41 -12.99 -24.68
C ILE A 4 60.76 -13.67 -23.32
N LYS A 5 60.54 -14.97 -23.01
CA LYS A 5 61.17 -16.19 -23.57
C LYS A 5 60.53 -17.48 -23.00
N PHE A 6 60.21 -18.43 -23.88
CA PHE A 6 59.99 -19.88 -23.63
C PHE A 6 61.36 -20.56 -23.33
N ALA A 7 61.49 -21.48 -22.37
CA ALA A 7 61.17 -22.93 -22.35
C ALA A 7 62.19 -23.87 -23.06
N GLY A 8 62.53 -24.96 -22.36
CA GLY A 8 63.10 -26.21 -22.88
C GLY A 8 62.74 -27.35 -21.90
N THR A 9 61.78 -28.22 -22.24
CA THR A 9 61.93 -29.56 -22.86
C THR A 9 62.45 -30.64 -21.90
N ILE A 10 61.62 -31.66 -21.63
CA ILE A 10 61.92 -33.10 -21.83
C ILE A 10 60.61 -33.90 -21.65
N ALA A 11 60.47 -34.93 -22.46
CA ALA A 11 59.26 -35.69 -22.72
C ALA A 11 59.32 -37.11 -22.10
N LEU A 12 58.11 -37.71 -21.96
CA LEU A 12 57.72 -38.98 -22.58
C LEU A 12 57.54 -40.26 -21.70
N ILE A 13 56.30 -40.79 -21.82
CA ILE A 13 55.79 -42.19 -21.87
C ILE A 13 55.24 -42.91 -20.60
N MET A 14 53.89 -42.99 -20.62
CA MET A 14 52.91 -44.11 -20.52
C MET A 14 53.15 -45.39 -19.70
N ALA A 15 52.05 -45.81 -19.04
CA ALA A 15 51.33 -47.11 -19.08
C ALA A 15 50.69 -47.35 -17.68
N LEU A 16 49.55 -48.01 -17.39
CA LEU A 16 48.40 -48.61 -18.06
C LEU A 16 47.52 -49.25 -16.92
N GLY A 17 46.20 -49.41 -17.12
CA GLY A 17 45.35 -50.40 -16.41
C GLY A 17 44.23 -49.82 -15.53
N CYS A 18 42.97 -49.69 -15.99
CA CYS A 18 41.86 -50.70 -16.01
C CYS A 18 41.44 -51.19 -14.61
N GLY A 19 40.18 -51.30 -14.18
CA GLY A 19 38.82 -51.16 -14.72
C GLY A 19 37.85 -51.43 -13.54
N SER A 20 36.74 -50.68 -13.39
CA SER A 20 35.38 -50.98 -13.87
C SER A 20 34.44 -51.65 -12.84
N THR A 21 33.35 -50.92 -12.48
CA THR A 21 31.91 -51.32 -12.37
C THR A 21 31.51 -52.46 -11.41
N SER A 22 30.39 -52.52 -10.69
CA SER A 22 29.12 -51.76 -10.58
C SER A 22 28.29 -52.38 -9.43
N ASP A 23 27.40 -51.57 -8.83
CA ASP A 23 26.27 -51.79 -7.89
C ASP A 23 25.42 -53.10 -7.98
N PRO A 24 24.35 -53.36 -7.16
CA PRO A 24 23.86 -52.75 -5.89
C PRO A 24 23.28 -53.77 -4.84
N GLY A 25 22.85 -53.29 -3.65
CA GLY A 25 21.60 -53.76 -3.00
C GLY A 25 21.62 -54.34 -1.57
N VAL A 26 20.63 -53.87 -0.78
CA VAL A 26 19.79 -54.62 0.22
C VAL A 26 20.10 -54.50 1.74
N SER A 27 19.29 -53.63 2.39
CA SER A 27 18.38 -53.80 3.56
C SER A 27 18.83 -54.06 5.02
N HIS A 28 18.04 -53.41 5.91
CA HIS A 28 17.70 -53.71 7.33
C HIS A 28 18.81 -53.46 8.38
N SER A 29 18.58 -52.94 9.59
CA SER A 29 17.38 -52.72 10.42
C SER A 29 17.70 -51.74 11.56
N THR A 30 16.68 -50.97 11.97
CA THR A 30 16.32 -50.49 13.33
C THR A 30 17.35 -50.54 14.48
N ALA A 31 17.54 -49.40 15.15
CA ALA A 31 17.72 -49.36 16.61
C ALA A 31 17.09 -48.08 17.20
N THR A 32 15.94 -48.26 17.85
CA THR A 32 15.36 -47.38 18.86
C THR A 32 16.20 -47.39 20.13
N LEU A 33 16.41 -46.22 20.76
CA LEU A 33 16.81 -46.13 22.16
C LEU A 33 16.11 -44.93 22.82
N SER A 34 15.08 -45.27 23.59
CA SER A 34 14.45 -44.46 24.63
C SER A 34 15.26 -44.56 25.92
N VAL A 35 15.58 -43.43 26.56
CA VAL A 35 15.86 -43.37 28.00
C VAL A 35 15.16 -42.16 28.60
N THR A 36 14.49 -42.45 29.71
CA THR A 36 13.64 -41.65 30.59
C THR A 36 14.43 -40.80 31.60
N GLY A 37 13.95 -39.57 31.84
CA GLY A 37 13.59 -39.03 33.17
C GLY A 37 14.69 -38.50 34.12
N GLY A 38 14.43 -37.31 34.68
CA GLY A 38 14.82 -36.97 36.05
C GLY A 38 15.35 -35.55 36.27
N ASP A 39 14.48 -34.66 36.75
CA ASP A 39 14.78 -33.33 37.29
C ASP A 39 15.73 -33.37 38.50
N THR A 40 16.60 -32.36 38.65
CA THR A 40 16.88 -31.72 39.96
C THR A 40 17.60 -30.38 39.79
N GLU A 41 16.99 -29.33 40.36
CA GLU A 41 17.54 -27.99 40.57
C GLU A 41 18.63 -27.93 41.67
N VAL A 42 19.09 -26.68 41.91
CA VAL A 42 19.80 -26.06 43.04
C VAL A 42 21.33 -25.82 42.89
N PRO A 43 21.92 -24.79 43.54
CA PRO A 43 22.19 -23.46 42.97
C PRO A 43 23.68 -23.08 43.07
N VAL A 44 24.08 -21.93 42.51
CA VAL A 44 25.36 -21.30 42.89
C VAL A 44 25.15 -19.80 43.15
N GLU A 45 25.31 -19.44 44.41
CA GLU A 45 25.50 -18.09 44.93
C GLU A 45 26.98 -17.98 45.37
N VAL A 46 27.60 -16.80 45.29
CA VAL A 46 28.45 -16.18 46.33
C VAL A 46 29.13 -14.90 45.80
N GLU A 47 28.65 -13.80 46.40
CA GLU A 47 29.31 -12.61 46.95
C GLU A 47 30.06 -11.54 46.12
N SER A 48 29.49 -10.36 46.31
CA SER A 48 29.94 -8.97 46.19
C SER A 48 31.10 -8.55 47.09
N VAL A 49 31.86 -7.55 46.66
CA VAL A 49 32.48 -6.54 47.55
C VAL A 49 32.31 -5.14 46.96
N ASN A 50 31.77 -4.24 47.77
CA ASN A 50 31.53 -2.82 47.50
C ASN A 50 32.58 -1.97 48.22
N LEU A 51 32.88 -0.74 47.75
CA LEU A 51 33.25 0.47 48.54
C LEU A 51 33.68 1.65 47.62
N SER A 52 32.91 2.75 47.65
CA SER A 52 33.21 4.14 47.21
C SER A 52 34.25 4.84 48.15
N PRO A 53 34.67 6.14 48.01
CA PRO A 53 34.14 7.28 47.22
C PRO A 53 35.16 8.28 46.56
N ASP A 54 34.58 9.24 45.83
CA ASP A 54 35.11 10.47 45.17
C ASP A 54 35.89 11.44 46.13
N PRO A 55 36.77 12.40 45.70
CA PRO A 55 36.45 13.61 44.89
C PRO A 55 37.50 14.06 43.82
N SER A 56 37.06 14.96 42.91
CA SER A 56 37.74 15.70 41.80
C SER A 56 38.92 16.64 42.24
N PRO A 57 39.51 17.56 41.41
CA PRO A 57 39.52 17.80 39.94
C PRO A 57 40.93 18.11 39.33
N VAL A 58 41.17 17.97 38.01
CA VAL A 58 42.25 18.71 37.29
C VAL A 58 41.91 18.96 35.81
N THR A 59 42.02 20.23 35.43
CA THR A 59 41.99 20.87 34.10
C THR A 59 43.29 20.68 33.30
N SER A 60 43.21 20.54 31.97
CA SER A 60 44.21 21.08 31.03
C SER A 60 43.72 21.08 29.59
N ASP A 61 43.78 22.25 28.95
CA ASP A 61 43.43 22.58 27.56
C ASP A 61 44.21 21.78 26.48
N PRO A 62 43.68 21.65 25.25
CA PRO A 62 44.47 21.30 24.07
C PRO A 62 44.94 22.55 23.30
N PRO A 63 46.08 22.49 22.56
CA PRO A 63 46.64 23.65 21.89
C PRO A 63 46.10 23.87 20.47
N THR A 64 45.87 25.15 20.16
CA THR A 64 45.59 25.71 18.83
C THR A 64 46.86 25.81 17.98
N VAL A 65 46.82 25.37 16.73
CA VAL A 65 47.76 25.81 15.67
C VAL A 65 47.01 26.00 14.35
N THR A 66 46.92 27.25 13.92
CA THR A 66 46.68 27.67 12.53
C THR A 66 48.01 27.75 11.78
N PRO A 67 48.04 27.63 10.44
CA PRO A 67 48.42 28.83 9.67
C PRO A 67 47.69 29.03 8.31
N ASP A 68 47.81 30.28 7.88
CA ASP A 68 47.22 31.05 6.76
C ASP A 68 47.70 30.65 5.33
N PRO A 69 47.14 31.23 4.24
CA PRO A 69 47.14 30.71 2.88
C PRO A 69 48.29 31.23 2.01
N SER A 70 48.49 30.60 0.85
CA SER A 70 49.33 31.15 -0.22
C SER A 70 48.87 30.68 -1.60
N THR A 71 48.70 31.66 -2.48
CA THR A 71 48.46 31.62 -3.93
C THR A 71 49.61 31.01 -4.74
N ILE A 72 49.28 30.24 -5.80
CA ILE A 72 50.11 30.11 -7.01
C ILE A 72 49.20 30.04 -8.27
N THR A 73 49.50 30.92 -9.23
CA THR A 73 48.92 31.05 -10.57
C THR A 73 49.67 30.17 -11.58
N THR A 74 49.00 29.66 -12.63
CA THR A 74 49.56 29.48 -14.00
C THR A 74 48.49 29.04 -15.03
N ASP A 75 47.93 30.03 -15.74
CA ASP A 75 47.80 30.21 -17.19
C ASP A 75 47.47 29.08 -18.22
N VAL A 76 46.53 29.48 -19.14
CA VAL A 76 46.33 29.17 -20.60
C VAL A 76 45.33 28.05 -21.00
N PRO A 77 44.51 28.16 -22.09
CA PRO A 77 43.87 29.30 -22.75
C PRO A 77 42.35 29.12 -23.04
N THR A 78 41.69 30.25 -23.29
CA THR A 78 40.37 30.39 -23.93
C THR A 78 40.48 30.26 -25.46
N ASN A 79 39.58 29.51 -26.09
CA ASN A 79 39.31 29.61 -27.53
C ASN A 79 37.80 29.56 -27.79
N ALA A 80 37.35 30.49 -28.62
CA ALA A 80 35.95 30.77 -28.92
C ALA A 80 35.51 30.21 -30.28
N ILE A 81 34.25 29.73 -30.34
CA ILE A 81 33.26 29.77 -31.47
C ILE A 81 33.60 28.87 -32.69
N PRO A 82 32.65 28.02 -33.20
CA PRO A 82 31.50 28.51 -33.95
C PRO A 82 30.13 27.83 -33.81
N ILE A 83 29.14 28.72 -33.95
CA ILE A 83 27.74 28.52 -34.31
C ILE A 83 27.67 27.69 -35.60
N ALA A 84 26.94 26.58 -35.57
CA ALA A 84 26.49 25.85 -36.76
C ALA A 84 24.96 25.91 -36.81
N GLN A 85 24.45 26.59 -37.84
CA GLN A 85 23.05 26.57 -38.24
C GLN A 85 22.63 25.13 -38.55
N LYS A 86 21.45 24.72 -38.08
CA LYS A 86 20.77 23.55 -38.61
C LYS A 86 19.51 24.02 -39.34
N ASP A 87 19.52 23.71 -40.62
CA ASP A 87 18.49 23.98 -41.62
C ASP A 87 17.10 23.50 -41.18
N SER A 88 16.12 24.32 -41.54
CA SER A 88 14.69 24.06 -41.49
C SER A 88 14.21 23.26 -42.70
N SER A 89 13.51 22.14 -42.47
CA SER A 89 12.45 21.65 -43.37
C SER A 89 11.48 20.74 -42.63
N PRO A 90 10.21 20.70 -43.03
CA PRO A 90 9.08 20.76 -42.11
C PRO A 90 8.59 19.38 -41.66
N GLU A 91 8.26 19.28 -40.38
CA GLU A 91 7.37 18.26 -39.85
C GLU A 91 5.98 18.41 -40.46
N GLN A 92 5.50 17.34 -41.08
CA GLN A 92 4.12 17.21 -41.50
C GLN A 92 3.28 16.81 -40.29
N LYS A 93 2.73 17.81 -39.60
CA LYS A 93 1.73 17.68 -38.55
C LYS A 93 0.43 17.19 -39.19
N SER A 94 0.06 15.92 -39.01
CA SER A 94 -1.32 15.49 -39.28
C SER A 94 -2.20 16.07 -38.18
N THR A 95 -2.93 17.13 -38.51
CA THR A 95 -3.99 17.68 -37.68
C THR A 95 -5.08 16.63 -37.49
N ALA A 96 -5.62 16.53 -36.28
CA ALA A 96 -6.75 15.66 -35.92
C ALA A 96 -8.10 16.13 -36.53
N SER A 97 -8.09 16.76 -37.71
CA SER A 97 -9.24 17.45 -38.30
C SER A 97 -9.93 16.69 -39.43
N ASP A 98 -9.50 15.49 -39.79
CA ASP A 98 -9.99 14.79 -41.00
C ASP A 98 -10.75 13.49 -40.68
N LEU A 99 -11.06 13.20 -39.42
CA LEU A 99 -11.92 12.08 -39.08
C LEU A 99 -13.37 12.55 -38.97
N ASP A 100 -14.24 11.95 -39.78
CA ASP A 100 -15.67 12.24 -39.73
C ASP A 100 -16.21 11.98 -38.31
N PRO A 101 -17.08 12.87 -37.79
CA PRO A 101 -17.64 12.72 -36.46
C PRO A 101 -18.51 11.46 -36.39
N ALA A 102 -18.40 10.74 -35.27
CA ALA A 102 -19.06 9.45 -35.05
C ALA A 102 -19.74 9.40 -33.69
N ILE A 103 -20.70 8.48 -33.52
CA ILE A 103 -21.36 8.23 -32.24
C ILE A 103 -21.29 6.75 -31.91
N LEU A 104 -21.03 6.44 -30.64
CA LEU A 104 -21.03 5.08 -30.09
C LEU A 104 -22.07 5.02 -28.97
N CYS A 105 -23.00 4.07 -29.08
CA CYS A 105 -24.05 3.85 -28.10
C CYS A 105 -24.06 2.38 -27.65
N VAL A 106 -24.31 2.16 -26.36
CA VAL A 106 -24.37 0.83 -25.74
C VAL A 106 -25.65 0.71 -24.92
N LEU A 107 -26.35 -0.41 -25.07
CA LEU A 107 -27.48 -0.79 -24.22
C LEU A 107 -26.96 -1.35 -22.91
N ILE A 108 -27.48 -0.84 -21.81
CA ILE A 108 -27.33 -1.38 -20.47
C ILE A 108 -28.64 -2.14 -20.20
N GLU A 109 -28.66 -3.41 -20.58
CA GLU A 109 -29.86 -4.26 -20.57
C GLU A 109 -30.49 -4.34 -19.17
N GLU A 110 -29.67 -4.49 -18.14
CA GLU A 110 -30.09 -4.65 -16.74
C GLU A 110 -30.83 -3.42 -16.18
N GLU A 111 -30.60 -2.24 -16.77
CA GLU A 111 -31.22 -0.98 -16.34
C GLU A 111 -32.21 -0.41 -17.37
N ALA A 112 -32.39 -1.09 -18.51
CA ALA A 112 -33.11 -0.58 -19.68
C ALA A 112 -32.66 0.84 -20.07
N GLN A 113 -31.34 1.12 -20.07
CA GLN A 113 -30.78 2.42 -20.44
C GLN A 113 -29.87 2.35 -21.65
N ILE A 114 -29.81 3.43 -22.43
CA ILE A 114 -28.84 3.57 -23.51
C ILE A 114 -27.86 4.69 -23.13
N LYS A 115 -26.56 4.38 -23.23
CA LYS A 115 -25.46 5.33 -23.01
C LYS A 115 -24.72 5.57 -24.31
N CYS A 116 -24.54 6.85 -24.66
CA CYS A 116 -23.93 7.29 -25.90
C CYS A 116 -22.80 8.30 -25.68
N GLU A 117 -21.78 8.24 -26.53
CA GLU A 117 -20.67 9.19 -26.58
C GLU A 117 -20.33 9.56 -28.03
N SER A 118 -20.08 10.85 -28.27
CA SER A 118 -19.64 11.37 -29.57
C SER A 118 -18.12 11.39 -29.69
N MET A 119 -17.59 11.05 -30.86
CA MET A 119 -16.16 11.01 -31.18
C MET A 119 -15.84 11.90 -32.37
N ASN A 120 -14.61 12.43 -32.41
CA ASN A 120 -14.10 13.27 -33.50
C ASN A 120 -14.97 14.50 -33.82
N VAL A 121 -15.61 15.07 -32.80
CA VAL A 121 -16.42 16.30 -32.95
C VAL A 121 -15.54 17.52 -32.69
N GLU A 122 -15.55 18.47 -33.63
CA GLU A 122 -14.76 19.69 -33.53
C GLU A 122 -15.12 20.53 -32.29
N GLU A 123 -14.08 21.09 -31.67
CA GLU A 123 -14.19 21.88 -30.44
C GLU A 123 -15.04 23.14 -30.64
N GLY A 124 -15.98 23.39 -29.72
CA GLY A 124 -16.92 24.51 -29.79
C GLY A 124 -18.23 24.25 -30.56
N SER A 125 -18.43 23.03 -31.08
CA SER A 125 -19.69 22.62 -31.70
C SER A 125 -20.82 22.50 -30.66
N GLN A 126 -22.06 22.80 -31.07
CA GLN A 126 -23.25 22.59 -30.25
C GLN A 126 -23.81 21.19 -30.47
N TYR A 127 -24.32 20.56 -29.40
CA TYR A 127 -24.81 19.18 -29.41
C TYR A 127 -26.29 19.14 -29.07
N ARG A 128 -27.03 18.29 -29.75
CA ARG A 128 -28.39 17.93 -29.35
C ARG A 128 -28.65 16.45 -29.64
N TRP A 129 -28.78 15.67 -28.59
CA TRP A 129 -29.14 14.27 -28.66
C TRP A 129 -30.65 14.06 -28.58
N THR A 130 -31.17 13.13 -29.38
CA THR A 130 -32.56 12.66 -29.31
C THR A 130 -32.61 11.16 -29.56
N SER A 131 -33.68 10.48 -29.17
CA SER A 131 -33.83 9.03 -29.37
C SER A 131 -35.28 8.64 -29.59
N THR A 132 -35.53 7.54 -30.30
CA THR A 132 -36.88 6.95 -30.37
C THR A 132 -37.31 6.32 -29.05
N ALA A 133 -36.37 5.95 -28.18
CA ALA A 133 -36.62 5.28 -26.90
C ALA A 133 -37.02 6.21 -25.74
N THR A 134 -36.92 7.53 -25.92
CA THR A 134 -37.31 8.52 -24.90
C THR A 134 -37.84 9.81 -25.53
N ASP A 135 -38.54 10.63 -24.75
CA ASP A 135 -38.95 12.00 -25.14
C ASP A 135 -37.97 13.09 -24.67
N GLN A 136 -36.92 12.71 -23.94
CA GLN A 136 -35.90 13.64 -23.45
C GLN A 136 -34.88 13.97 -24.56
N ASP A 137 -34.35 15.19 -24.53
CA ASP A 137 -33.17 15.59 -25.29
C ASP A 137 -32.07 16.10 -24.36
N MET A 138 -30.82 16.05 -24.82
CA MET A 138 -29.67 16.48 -24.02
C MET A 138 -28.61 17.16 -24.89
N GLY A 139 -27.90 18.14 -24.32
CA GLY A 139 -26.68 18.71 -24.88
C GLY A 139 -25.42 18.15 -24.20
N GLY A 140 -24.27 18.27 -24.86
CA GLY A 140 -22.98 17.74 -24.40
C GLY A 140 -22.49 16.54 -25.22
N SER A 141 -21.23 16.14 -25.01
CA SER A 141 -20.59 15.08 -25.79
C SER A 141 -20.99 13.65 -25.37
N LYS A 142 -21.72 13.49 -24.27
CA LYS A 142 -22.22 12.21 -23.77
C LYS A 142 -23.68 12.35 -23.34
N TRP A 143 -24.44 11.28 -23.49
CA TRP A 143 -25.81 11.21 -23.01
C TRP A 143 -26.15 9.80 -22.53
N GLN A 144 -26.73 9.69 -21.35
CA GLN A 144 -27.27 8.45 -20.79
C GLN A 144 -28.73 8.69 -20.42
N PHE A 145 -29.62 7.80 -20.86
CA PHE A 145 -31.05 7.91 -20.59
C PHE A 145 -31.72 6.55 -20.49
N THR A 146 -32.81 6.49 -19.72
CA THR A 146 -33.66 5.31 -19.59
C THR A 146 -34.65 5.20 -20.76
N ILE A 147 -34.80 3.98 -21.28
CA ILE A 147 -35.82 3.63 -22.26
C ILE A 147 -37.17 3.68 -21.53
N ASN A 148 -38.03 4.62 -21.93
CA ASN A 148 -39.31 4.83 -21.28
C ASN A 148 -40.47 4.98 -22.27
N LYS A 149 -40.24 4.66 -23.56
CA LYS A 149 -41.30 4.48 -24.56
C LYS A 149 -41.70 3.02 -24.66
N GLU A 150 -42.98 2.77 -24.44
CA GLU A 150 -43.61 1.46 -24.51
C GLU A 150 -44.52 1.35 -25.75
N PRO A 151 -44.55 0.20 -26.45
CA PRO A 151 -43.72 -0.98 -26.22
C PRO A 151 -42.27 -0.77 -26.68
N ILE A 152 -41.31 -1.33 -25.94
CA ILE A 152 -39.89 -1.29 -26.29
C ILE A 152 -39.68 -2.03 -27.62
N GLY A 153 -39.16 -1.35 -28.64
CA GLY A 153 -38.85 -1.97 -29.93
C GLY A 153 -37.63 -2.89 -29.83
N ASP A 154 -37.46 -3.83 -30.75
CA ASP A 154 -36.26 -4.68 -30.82
C ASP A 154 -35.00 -3.91 -31.16
N LYS A 155 -35.15 -2.70 -31.74
CA LYS A 155 -34.07 -1.76 -32.02
C LYS A 155 -34.54 -0.34 -31.82
N GLU A 156 -33.75 0.44 -31.09
CA GLU A 156 -34.00 1.86 -30.84
C GLU A 156 -32.96 2.73 -31.55
N GLN A 157 -33.40 3.86 -32.11
CA GLN A 157 -32.53 4.78 -32.84
C GLN A 157 -32.13 5.97 -31.97
N VAL A 158 -30.83 6.29 -31.98
CA VAL A 158 -30.29 7.49 -31.32
C VAL A 158 -29.69 8.42 -32.36
N PHE A 159 -30.03 9.70 -32.25
CA PHE A 159 -29.57 10.76 -33.13
C PHE A 159 -28.77 11.80 -32.36
N LEU A 160 -27.66 12.25 -32.93
CA LEU A 160 -26.92 13.42 -32.47
C LEU A 160 -26.89 14.47 -33.58
N GLU A 161 -27.48 15.63 -33.33
CA GLU A 161 -27.29 16.82 -34.16
C GLU A 161 -26.09 17.63 -33.61
N ILE A 162 -25.13 17.91 -34.49
CA ILE A 162 -23.95 18.72 -34.21
C ILE A 162 -24.01 19.97 -35.08
N CYS A 163 -24.02 21.15 -34.47
CA CYS A 163 -24.10 22.43 -35.18
C CYS A 163 -22.86 23.29 -34.98
N GLN A 164 -22.35 23.84 -36.08
CA GLN A 164 -21.36 24.92 -36.09
C GLN A 164 -21.98 26.17 -36.70
N GLY A 165 -22.37 27.12 -35.84
CA GLY A 165 -23.15 28.27 -36.27
C GLY A 165 -24.50 27.83 -36.82
N SER A 166 -24.76 28.08 -38.11
CA SER A 166 -26.01 27.71 -38.79
C SER A 166 -25.95 26.38 -39.55
N ASN A 167 -24.78 25.72 -39.60
CA ASN A 167 -24.60 24.47 -40.32
C ASN A 167 -24.66 23.30 -39.33
N CYS A 168 -25.67 22.43 -39.49
CA CYS A 168 -25.86 21.27 -38.63
C CYS A 168 -25.73 19.98 -39.45
N GLN A 169 -25.14 18.95 -38.84
CA GLN A 169 -25.13 17.58 -39.34
C GLN A 169 -25.72 16.65 -38.29
N THR A 170 -26.43 15.62 -38.72
CA THR A 170 -27.04 14.63 -37.82
C THR A 170 -26.40 13.27 -38.04
N LEU A 171 -25.92 12.67 -36.95
CA LEU A 171 -25.42 11.30 -36.89
C LEU A 171 -26.49 10.41 -36.28
N GLU A 172 -26.64 9.20 -36.81
CA GLU A 172 -27.64 8.23 -36.38
C GLU A 172 -26.97 6.88 -36.11
N THR A 173 -27.38 6.22 -35.02
CA THR A 173 -27.00 4.84 -34.73
C THR A 173 -28.19 4.06 -34.18
N SER A 174 -28.19 2.74 -34.41
CA SER A 174 -29.23 1.84 -33.95
C SER A 174 -28.67 0.93 -32.87
N VAL A 175 -29.37 0.85 -31.75
CA VAL A 175 -29.02 0.01 -30.60
C VAL A 175 -29.99 -1.17 -30.56
N ASP A 176 -29.45 -2.38 -30.49
CA ASP A 176 -30.25 -3.61 -30.37
C ASP A 176 -30.79 -3.74 -28.95
N THR A 177 -32.12 -3.74 -28.81
CA THR A 177 -32.88 -3.77 -27.56
C THR A 177 -33.74 -5.02 -27.45
N SER A 178 -33.56 -5.99 -28.35
CA SER A 178 -34.31 -7.26 -28.36
C SER A 178 -34.15 -8.09 -27.10
N ALA A 179 -33.07 -7.91 -26.34
CA ALA A 179 -32.85 -8.60 -25.05
C ALA A 179 -33.84 -8.15 -23.96
N ILE A 180 -34.43 -6.96 -24.10
CA ILE A 180 -35.36 -6.37 -23.13
C ILE A 180 -36.73 -6.04 -23.76
N SER A 181 -36.93 -6.34 -25.05
CA SER A 181 -38.23 -6.18 -25.69
C SER A 181 -39.19 -7.26 -25.15
N SER A 182 -40.40 -6.83 -24.78
CA SER A 182 -41.34 -7.68 -24.07
C SER A 182 -42.14 -8.57 -25.04
N ASP A 183 -41.57 -9.74 -25.39
CA ASP A 183 -42.33 -10.85 -25.96
C ASP A 183 -42.29 -12.09 -25.05
N SER A 184 -43.44 -12.35 -24.43
CA SER A 184 -43.78 -13.44 -23.52
C SER A 184 -43.92 -14.81 -24.22
N ASN A 185 -43.50 -15.90 -23.54
CA ASN A 185 -44.16 -17.23 -23.52
C ASN A 185 -43.54 -18.10 -22.41
N GLU A 186 -44.23 -18.23 -21.26
CA GLU A 186 -45.07 -19.37 -20.86
C GLU A 186 -44.32 -20.67 -20.51
N ILE A 187 -44.21 -20.98 -19.20
CA ILE A 187 -44.35 -22.36 -18.70
C ILE A 187 -45.22 -22.35 -17.44
N GLU A 188 -46.37 -23.02 -17.56
CA GLU A 188 -47.34 -23.37 -16.53
C GLU A 188 -46.76 -24.27 -15.43
N ASN A 189 -47.17 -24.08 -14.17
CA ASN A 189 -47.89 -25.08 -13.38
C ASN A 189 -48.24 -24.59 -11.95
N PRO A 190 -49.25 -25.19 -11.28
CA PRO A 190 -50.19 -24.46 -10.44
C PRO A 190 -50.18 -24.84 -8.95
N THR A 191 -50.93 -24.03 -8.20
CA THR A 191 -51.73 -24.38 -7.00
C THR A 191 -51.15 -24.10 -5.60
N GLU A 192 -51.63 -22.98 -5.05
CA GLU A 192 -52.18 -22.71 -3.70
C GLU A 192 -51.67 -23.50 -2.47
N SER A 193 -51.28 -22.79 -1.40
CA SER A 193 -52.23 -22.40 -0.33
C SER A 193 -51.63 -21.35 0.63
N LYS A 194 -52.49 -20.42 1.07
CA LYS A 194 -52.27 -19.39 2.09
C LYS A 194 -52.42 -19.98 3.50
N THR A 195 -51.72 -19.42 4.49
CA THR A 195 -52.32 -18.73 5.67
C THR A 195 -51.25 -18.18 6.64
N ASP A 196 -51.28 -16.86 6.80
CA ASP A 196 -51.41 -16.06 8.02
C ASP A 196 -50.40 -16.14 9.20
N LEU A 197 -49.68 -15.01 9.32
CA LEU A 197 -49.59 -14.07 10.46
C LEU A 197 -48.66 -14.33 11.68
N GLU A 198 -47.83 -13.28 11.85
CA GLU A 198 -47.21 -12.71 13.05
C GLU A 198 -45.89 -13.26 13.59
N GLY A 199 -44.82 -12.52 13.23
CA GLY A 199 -43.92 -11.91 14.20
C GLY A 199 -42.54 -12.54 14.33
N SER A 200 -41.52 -11.94 13.68
CA SER A 200 -40.13 -11.97 14.16
C SER A 200 -39.19 -11.18 13.23
N TYR A 201 -38.50 -10.18 13.80
CA TYR A 201 -37.24 -9.55 13.40
C TYR A 201 -37.12 -8.96 11.97
N GLU A 202 -37.06 -7.63 11.90
CA GLU A 202 -36.49 -6.92 10.76
C GLU A 202 -34.99 -7.24 10.68
N GLU A 203 -34.62 -8.07 9.70
CA GLU A 203 -33.25 -8.17 9.23
C GLU A 203 -33.08 -7.07 8.17
N HIS A 204 -32.55 -5.93 8.61
CA HIS A 204 -32.00 -4.93 7.70
C HIS A 204 -30.76 -5.52 7.04
N SER A 205 -30.90 -6.04 5.81
CA SER A 205 -29.77 -6.36 4.94
C SER A 205 -29.85 -5.52 3.66
N ASP A 206 -29.04 -4.47 3.64
CA ASP A 206 -28.24 -3.97 2.52
C ASP A 206 -28.80 -4.11 1.10
N LYS A 207 -29.29 -2.99 0.55
CA LYS A 207 -29.41 -2.77 -0.90
C LYS A 207 -28.73 -1.49 -1.37
N ASP A 208 -27.68 -1.08 -0.66
CA ASP A 208 -26.76 0.00 -1.08
C ASP A 208 -25.41 -0.59 -1.47
N ASN A 209 -25.34 -1.39 -2.54
CA ASN A 209 -24.06 -1.74 -3.17
C ASN A 209 -24.24 -2.38 -4.54
N LYS A 210 -23.99 -1.60 -5.60
CA LYS A 210 -23.26 -2.04 -6.79
C LYS A 210 -22.96 -0.84 -7.70
N LEU A 211 -22.00 -0.02 -7.29
CA LEU A 211 -21.01 0.50 -8.24
C LEU A 211 -20.09 -0.68 -8.59
N ASP A 212 -19.64 -0.81 -9.84
CA ASP A 212 -18.69 -1.85 -10.26
C ASP A 212 -17.47 -1.90 -9.32
N ASN A 213 -17.31 -3.01 -8.60
CA ASN A 213 -16.18 -3.21 -7.68
C ASN A 213 -14.91 -3.48 -8.49
N MET A 214 -13.88 -2.64 -8.33
CA MET A 214 -12.52 -2.90 -8.83
C MET A 214 -11.94 -4.16 -8.17
N THR A 215 -11.19 -4.95 -8.93
CA THR A 215 -10.57 -6.20 -8.46
C THR A 215 -9.14 -6.34 -9.00
N MET A 216 -8.33 -7.21 -8.39
CA MET A 216 -6.97 -7.48 -8.89
C MET A 216 -7.03 -7.99 -10.34
N GLN A 217 -8.05 -8.79 -10.64
CA GLN A 217 -8.28 -9.41 -11.93
C GLN A 217 -8.73 -8.40 -13.00
N SER A 218 -9.59 -7.45 -12.67
CA SER A 218 -10.05 -6.42 -13.60
C SER A 218 -8.97 -5.38 -13.87
N GLU A 219 -8.32 -4.89 -12.80
CA GLU A 219 -7.39 -3.75 -12.88
C GLU A 219 -6.00 -4.14 -13.37
N TYR A 220 -5.50 -5.31 -12.97
CA TYR A 220 -4.12 -5.70 -13.24
C TYR A 220 -4.03 -6.89 -14.21
N SER A 221 -4.70 -8.00 -13.90
CA SER A 221 -4.66 -9.21 -14.75
C SER A 221 -5.35 -9.03 -16.09
N ARG A 222 -6.31 -8.09 -16.16
CA ARG A 222 -7.18 -7.83 -17.31
C ARG A 222 -7.87 -9.11 -17.81
N GLY A 223 -8.32 -9.95 -16.87
CA GLY A 223 -8.98 -11.23 -17.14
C GLY A 223 -8.12 -12.32 -17.78
N LYS A 224 -6.78 -12.18 -17.75
CA LYS A 224 -5.84 -13.15 -18.34
C LYS A 224 -5.12 -14.02 -17.32
N CYS A 225 -5.56 -13.98 -16.07
CA CYS A 225 -4.96 -14.75 -15.00
C CYS A 225 -5.09 -16.26 -15.25
N ASP A 226 -4.19 -17.03 -14.64
CA ASP A 226 -4.24 -18.49 -14.69
C ASP A 226 -5.02 -19.04 -13.49
N PRO A 227 -6.20 -19.64 -13.68
CA PRO A 227 -6.96 -20.23 -12.58
C PRO A 227 -6.25 -21.45 -11.96
N ASP A 228 -5.36 -22.11 -12.72
CA ASP A 228 -4.55 -23.24 -12.28
C ASP A 228 -3.13 -22.81 -11.83
N GLY A 229 -2.91 -21.50 -11.70
CA GLY A 229 -1.64 -20.92 -11.25
C GLY A 229 -1.28 -21.29 -9.81
N THR A 230 -0.06 -20.91 -9.39
CA THR A 230 0.42 -21.29 -8.06
C THR A 230 -0.35 -20.61 -6.93
N GLN A 231 -0.45 -21.33 -5.82
CA GLN A 231 -1.15 -20.93 -4.60
C GLN A 231 -0.19 -20.78 -3.42
N TYR A 232 1.11 -20.80 -3.70
CA TYR A 232 2.20 -20.68 -2.74
C TYR A 232 3.37 -19.92 -3.35
N LEU A 233 4.28 -19.48 -2.49
CA LEU A 233 5.45 -18.68 -2.82
C LEU A 233 6.72 -19.43 -2.38
N ASP A 234 7.51 -19.93 -3.33
CA ASP A 234 8.65 -20.84 -3.09
C ASP A 234 10.03 -20.21 -3.26
N SER A 235 10.09 -18.89 -3.49
CA SER A 235 11.29 -18.08 -3.43
C SER A 235 11.11 -16.93 -2.42
N PRO A 236 12.16 -16.49 -1.72
CA PRO A 236 12.10 -15.27 -0.94
C PRO A 236 11.99 -14.04 -1.87
N PRO A 237 11.54 -12.88 -1.36
CA PRO A 237 11.44 -11.64 -2.14
C PRO A 237 12.81 -11.02 -2.44
N MET A 238 13.84 -11.45 -1.73
CA MET A 238 15.24 -11.05 -1.82
C MET A 238 16.07 -12.19 -1.23
N ASN A 239 17.37 -12.26 -1.53
CA ASN A 239 18.25 -13.18 -0.83
C ASN A 239 18.12 -13.02 0.69
N ALA A 240 17.67 -14.08 1.37
CA ALA A 240 17.34 -14.03 2.79
C ALA A 240 18.56 -13.71 3.68
N ASP A 241 19.78 -13.99 3.21
CA ASP A 241 21.01 -13.66 3.94
C ASP A 241 21.31 -12.15 3.91
N GLU A 242 20.84 -11.42 2.89
CA GLU A 242 21.08 -9.98 2.70
C GLU A 242 20.03 -9.09 3.41
N ILE A 243 18.88 -9.67 3.79
CA ILE A 243 17.88 -8.98 4.60
C ILE A 243 18.44 -8.74 6.00
N THR A 244 18.41 -7.50 6.49
CA THR A 244 18.85 -7.15 7.84
C THR A 244 17.73 -7.36 8.86
N PHE A 245 16.54 -6.84 8.55
CA PHE A 245 15.32 -7.09 9.30
C PHE A 245 14.06 -6.76 8.49
N MET A 246 12.90 -7.19 8.96
CA MET A 246 11.61 -6.84 8.38
C MET A 246 10.69 -6.19 9.42
N LYS A 247 10.05 -5.10 9.02
CA LYS A 247 8.93 -4.53 9.77
C LYS A 247 7.64 -5.18 9.25
N PRO A 248 6.74 -5.65 10.15
CA PRO A 248 5.49 -6.27 9.73
C PRO A 248 4.52 -5.22 9.16
N MET A 249 3.45 -5.69 8.52
CA MET A 249 2.29 -4.86 8.24
C MET A 249 1.71 -4.26 9.52
N GLY A 250 0.96 -3.19 9.37
CA GLY A 250 0.21 -2.55 10.44
C GLY A 250 0.94 -1.45 11.19
N VAL A 251 2.18 -1.15 10.80
CA VAL A 251 2.86 0.07 11.21
C VAL A 251 1.99 1.28 10.82
N MET A 252 2.01 2.33 11.65
CA MET A 252 1.42 3.62 11.34
C MET A 252 2.54 4.66 11.43
N GLN A 253 2.88 5.30 10.32
CA GLN A 253 3.96 6.30 10.26
C GLN A 253 3.78 7.27 9.09
N GLY A 254 4.24 8.52 9.27
CA GLY A 254 4.18 9.55 8.23
C GLY A 254 2.77 9.72 7.67
N ASP A 255 2.65 9.65 6.35
CA ASP A 255 1.38 9.74 5.63
C ASP A 255 0.55 8.43 5.67
N HIS A 256 1.07 7.35 6.26
CA HIS A 256 0.30 6.12 6.49
C HIS A 256 -0.44 6.19 7.83
N ILE A 257 -1.65 6.73 7.77
CA ILE A 257 -2.46 6.98 8.96
C ILE A 257 -3.09 5.70 9.51
N THR A 258 -3.70 4.91 8.64
CA THR A 258 -4.21 3.58 8.99
C THR A 258 -3.07 2.55 8.97
N PRO A 259 -3.24 1.40 9.63
CA PRO A 259 -2.29 0.28 9.56
C PRO A 259 -1.82 -0.02 8.12
N ILE A 260 -0.51 0.00 7.90
CA ILE A 260 0.14 -0.18 6.60
C ILE A 260 -0.07 -1.60 6.05
N ASP A 261 -0.44 -1.75 4.77
CA ASP A 261 -0.78 -3.00 4.07
C ASP A 261 0.41 -3.71 3.40
N HIS A 262 1.63 -3.31 3.71
CA HIS A 262 2.87 -3.91 3.24
C HIS A 262 3.88 -4.06 4.38
N MET A 263 4.75 -5.06 4.26
CA MET A 263 5.94 -5.21 5.08
C MET A 263 7.07 -4.34 4.51
N TYR A 264 7.98 -3.87 5.38
CA TYR A 264 9.23 -3.25 4.95
C TYR A 264 10.35 -4.28 5.01
N VAL A 265 10.97 -4.58 3.87
CA VAL A 265 12.12 -5.49 3.78
C VAL A 265 13.39 -4.65 3.78
N ASN A 266 14.10 -4.62 4.91
CA ASN A 266 15.31 -3.84 5.09
C ASN A 266 16.54 -4.68 4.76
N TYR A 267 17.58 -3.99 4.29
CA TYR A 267 18.85 -4.56 3.91
C TYR A 267 19.97 -3.57 4.31
N GLU A 268 21.23 -3.94 4.10
CA GLU A 268 22.36 -3.09 4.50
C GLU A 268 22.36 -1.74 3.74
N PRO A 269 22.39 -0.58 4.42
CA PRO A 269 22.46 0.73 3.78
C PRO A 269 23.63 0.85 2.79
N GLY A 270 23.40 1.56 1.69
CA GLY A 270 24.38 1.72 0.60
C GLY A 270 24.63 0.47 -0.25
N SER A 271 23.97 -0.66 0.03
CA SER A 271 23.97 -1.82 -0.86
C SER A 271 22.91 -1.71 -1.96
N SER A 272 22.91 -2.68 -2.89
CA SER A 272 21.99 -2.73 -4.03
C SER A 272 21.52 -4.16 -4.28
N PRO A 273 20.76 -4.75 -3.34
CA PRO A 273 20.38 -6.15 -3.42
C PRO A 273 19.36 -6.42 -4.53
N ASP A 274 19.41 -7.63 -5.08
CA ASP A 274 18.45 -8.10 -6.07
C ASP A 274 17.09 -8.37 -5.41
N VAL A 275 16.03 -7.97 -6.10
CA VAL A 275 14.65 -8.28 -5.75
C VAL A 275 14.15 -9.40 -6.65
N LEU A 276 13.51 -10.41 -6.05
CA LEU A 276 13.19 -11.67 -6.70
C LEU A 276 11.67 -11.88 -6.80
N ALA A 277 11.23 -12.46 -7.93
CA ALA A 277 9.90 -13.04 -8.05
C ALA A 277 9.78 -14.24 -7.10
N MET A 278 8.74 -14.24 -6.26
CA MET A 278 8.58 -15.26 -5.21
C MET A 278 8.02 -16.59 -5.71
N ALA A 279 7.52 -16.66 -6.94
CA ALA A 279 7.09 -17.89 -7.60
C ALA A 279 6.98 -17.69 -9.13
N ASP A 280 6.64 -18.77 -9.85
CA ASP A 280 6.28 -18.69 -11.26
C ASP A 280 4.98 -17.88 -11.44
N GLY A 281 4.98 -16.96 -12.40
CA GLY A 281 3.87 -16.04 -12.57
C GLY A 281 4.09 -15.04 -13.70
N HIS A 282 3.39 -13.91 -13.63
CA HIS A 282 3.53 -12.82 -14.58
C HIS A 282 3.51 -11.48 -13.85
N ILE A 283 4.46 -10.60 -14.18
CA ILE A 283 4.28 -9.19 -13.92
C ILE A 283 3.10 -8.71 -14.77
N VAL A 284 2.12 -8.11 -14.12
CA VAL A 284 0.87 -7.63 -14.74
C VAL A 284 0.69 -6.13 -14.65
N HIS A 285 1.45 -5.48 -13.77
CA HIS A 285 1.46 -4.02 -13.65
C HIS A 285 2.84 -3.53 -13.21
N ILE A 286 3.29 -2.45 -13.84
CA ILE A 286 4.41 -1.63 -13.36
C ILE A 286 3.97 -0.18 -13.39
N GLY A 287 4.02 0.52 -12.25
CA GLY A 287 3.87 1.97 -12.18
C GLY A 287 5.21 2.61 -11.84
N HIS A 288 5.59 3.69 -12.53
CA HIS A 288 6.76 4.49 -12.18
C HIS A 288 6.32 5.75 -11.44
N THR A 289 6.93 6.04 -10.29
CA THR A 289 6.61 7.23 -9.46
C THR A 289 7.36 8.47 -9.92
N GLY A 290 8.36 8.29 -10.79
CA GLY A 290 9.35 9.29 -11.16
C GLY A 290 10.71 9.06 -10.50
N VAL A 291 10.72 8.26 -9.43
CA VAL A 291 11.93 7.85 -8.71
C VAL A 291 12.13 6.34 -8.80
N ASP A 292 11.07 5.58 -8.55
CA ASP A 292 11.10 4.13 -8.42
C ASP A 292 9.84 3.50 -9.06
N HIS A 293 9.69 2.19 -8.86
CA HIS A 293 8.63 1.40 -9.46
C HIS A 293 7.79 0.67 -8.39
N ARG A 294 6.47 0.65 -8.61
CA ARG A 294 5.55 -0.34 -8.05
C ARG A 294 5.38 -1.47 -9.05
N VAL A 295 5.65 -2.72 -8.65
CA VAL A 295 5.54 -3.91 -9.49
C VAL A 295 4.51 -4.85 -8.90
N ILE A 296 3.55 -5.31 -9.70
CA ILE A 296 2.56 -6.30 -9.28
C ILE A 296 2.77 -7.59 -10.07
N ILE A 297 2.94 -8.69 -9.35
CA ILE A 297 3.08 -10.03 -9.90
C ILE A 297 1.80 -10.82 -9.59
N GLU A 298 1.23 -11.40 -10.63
CA GLU A 298 0.15 -12.39 -10.59
C GLU A 298 0.76 -13.79 -10.62
N TYR A 299 0.37 -14.63 -9.66
CA TYR A 299 0.79 -16.03 -9.57
C TYR A 299 -0.32 -17.00 -9.97
N SER A 300 -1.56 -16.62 -9.68
CA SER A 300 -2.80 -17.27 -10.13
C SER A 300 -3.90 -16.22 -10.27
N CYS A 301 -5.11 -16.64 -10.61
CA CYS A 301 -6.27 -15.75 -10.54
C CYS A 301 -6.57 -15.20 -9.16
N ASP A 302 -6.00 -15.76 -8.09
CA ASP A 302 -6.32 -15.34 -6.72
C ASP A 302 -5.12 -14.79 -5.96
N LEU A 303 -3.90 -15.18 -6.31
CA LEU A 303 -2.68 -14.87 -5.55
C LEU A 303 -1.79 -13.87 -6.29
N TYR A 304 -1.43 -12.79 -5.59
CA TYR A 304 -0.59 -11.71 -6.10
C TYR A 304 0.44 -11.27 -5.08
N SER A 305 1.48 -10.59 -5.55
CA SER A 305 2.34 -9.77 -4.69
C SER A 305 2.50 -8.37 -5.26
N ILE A 306 2.59 -7.38 -4.37
CA ILE A 306 2.86 -5.99 -4.71
C ILE A 306 4.21 -5.63 -4.11
N TYR A 307 5.12 -5.20 -4.96
CA TYR A 307 6.41 -4.62 -4.59
C TYR A 307 6.35 -3.11 -4.81
N ILE A 308 6.86 -2.31 -3.87
CA ILE A 308 6.99 -0.85 -4.01
C ILE A 308 8.43 -0.46 -3.68
N HIS A 309 8.86 0.70 -4.18
CA HIS A 309 10.24 1.17 -4.07
C HIS A 309 11.24 0.22 -4.75
N ILE A 310 10.92 -0.25 -5.97
CA ILE A 310 11.90 -0.94 -6.82
C ILE A 310 12.61 0.10 -7.67
N HIS A 311 13.87 0.42 -7.37
CA HIS A 311 14.58 1.52 -8.03
C HIS A 311 14.81 1.24 -9.51
N GLU A 312 15.45 0.11 -9.83
CA GLU A 312 15.72 -0.29 -11.20
C GLU A 312 15.08 -1.64 -11.52
N LEU A 313 14.48 -1.73 -12.70
CA LEU A 313 13.96 -2.99 -13.23
C LEU A 313 15.09 -3.76 -13.92
N ASP A 314 15.01 -5.08 -13.89
CA ASP A 314 15.90 -5.92 -14.69
C ASP A 314 15.82 -5.51 -16.18
N PRO A 315 16.95 -5.36 -16.91
CA PRO A 315 16.95 -4.88 -18.28
C PRO A 315 16.11 -5.74 -19.25
N ASP A 316 16.06 -7.05 -19.04
CA ASP A 316 15.29 -7.95 -19.90
C ASP A 316 13.80 -7.74 -19.67
N ILE A 317 13.36 -7.45 -18.44
CA ILE A 317 11.99 -7.05 -18.13
C ILE A 317 11.70 -5.67 -18.71
N ALA A 318 12.55 -4.67 -18.44
CA ALA A 318 12.36 -3.29 -18.86
C ALA A 318 12.22 -3.16 -20.39
N SER A 319 12.94 -3.99 -21.15
CA SER A 319 12.90 -3.99 -22.62
C SER A 319 11.57 -4.47 -23.22
N GLN A 320 10.71 -5.13 -22.43
CA GLN A 320 9.42 -5.66 -22.86
C GLN A 320 8.26 -4.70 -22.60
N LEU A 321 8.46 -3.64 -21.82
CA LEU A 321 7.37 -2.81 -21.29
C LEU A 321 6.86 -1.81 -22.31
N ASP A 322 5.54 -1.79 -22.46
CA ASP A 322 4.81 -0.74 -23.16
C ASP A 322 4.27 0.25 -22.13
N TRP A 323 4.79 1.48 -22.14
CA TRP A 323 4.43 2.54 -21.22
C TRP A 323 3.25 3.36 -21.73
N VAL A 324 2.30 3.67 -20.83
CA VAL A 324 1.16 4.53 -21.07
C VAL A 324 1.06 5.61 -19.99
N GLY A 325 0.61 6.80 -20.39
CA GLY A 325 0.43 7.92 -19.47
C GLY A 325 1.74 8.47 -18.89
N SER A 326 2.83 8.41 -19.65
CA SER A 326 4.10 9.05 -19.29
C SER A 326 3.96 10.57 -19.26
N ASP A 327 4.73 11.21 -18.38
CA ASP A 327 4.83 12.66 -18.31
C ASP A 327 6.31 13.09 -18.16
N LYS A 328 6.56 14.31 -17.65
CA LYS A 328 7.92 14.84 -17.50
C LYS A 328 8.71 14.18 -16.38
N GLU A 329 8.02 13.72 -15.35
CA GLU A 329 8.61 13.19 -14.12
C GLU A 329 8.53 11.67 -14.11
N SER A 330 7.51 11.07 -14.74
CA SER A 330 7.29 9.63 -14.73
C SER A 330 7.24 8.98 -16.13
N LYS A 331 7.74 7.74 -16.22
CA LYS A 331 7.50 6.83 -17.36
C LYS A 331 6.03 6.41 -17.48
N GLY A 332 5.20 6.66 -16.47
CA GLY A 332 3.79 6.30 -16.45
C GLY A 332 3.56 4.88 -15.92
N ARG A 333 2.67 4.14 -16.56
CA ARG A 333 2.28 2.77 -16.18
C ARG A 333 2.47 1.81 -17.34
N SER A 334 2.80 0.56 -17.05
CA SER A 334 2.78 -0.54 -18.01
C SER A 334 1.87 -1.65 -17.51
N TYR A 335 1.11 -2.23 -18.45
CA TYR A 335 0.26 -3.41 -18.22
C TYR A 335 0.70 -4.56 -19.12
N THR A 336 1.95 -4.52 -19.61
CA THR A 336 2.54 -5.64 -20.35
C THR A 336 2.61 -6.84 -19.41
N ARG A 337 2.09 -7.99 -19.87
CA ARG A 337 2.15 -9.24 -19.13
C ARG A 337 3.48 -9.94 -19.39
N VAL A 338 4.43 -9.83 -18.45
CA VAL A 338 5.79 -10.36 -18.60
C VAL A 338 5.94 -11.62 -17.75
N PRO A 339 6.28 -12.79 -18.34
CA PRO A 339 6.45 -14.02 -17.56
C PRO A 339 7.68 -13.94 -16.65
N VAL A 340 7.53 -14.41 -15.42
CA VAL A 340 8.60 -14.53 -14.43
C VAL A 340 8.64 -15.95 -13.87
N ARG A 341 9.81 -16.35 -13.35
CA ARG A 341 10.01 -17.63 -12.68
C ARG A 341 10.34 -17.42 -11.22
N SER A 342 10.07 -18.42 -10.39
CA SER A 342 10.53 -18.45 -9.01
C SER A 342 12.04 -18.17 -8.92
N GLY A 343 12.42 -17.18 -8.09
CA GLY A 343 13.81 -16.74 -7.89
C GLY A 343 14.39 -15.91 -9.03
N MET A 344 13.60 -15.53 -10.04
CA MET A 344 14.04 -14.63 -11.09
C MET A 344 14.21 -13.22 -10.53
N ILE A 345 15.35 -12.58 -10.84
CA ILE A 345 15.58 -11.16 -10.54
C ILE A 345 14.59 -10.33 -11.35
N ILE A 346 13.80 -9.51 -10.66
CA ILE A 346 12.86 -8.57 -11.30
C ILE A 346 13.40 -7.14 -11.37
N GLY A 347 14.43 -6.87 -10.58
CA GLY A 347 15.04 -5.57 -10.43
C GLY A 347 15.95 -5.55 -9.21
N ASN A 348 16.37 -4.36 -8.84
CA ASN A 348 17.12 -4.11 -7.63
C ASN A 348 16.50 -2.94 -6.88
N GLN A 349 16.80 -2.89 -5.59
CA GLN A 349 16.57 -1.72 -4.78
C GLN A 349 17.93 -1.10 -4.42
N THR A 350 18.02 0.22 -4.34
CA THR A 350 19.29 0.92 -4.07
C THR A 350 19.12 2.02 -3.04
N GLY A 351 20.22 2.36 -2.36
CA GLY A 351 20.25 3.40 -1.35
C GLY A 351 19.85 2.89 0.03
N ASP A 352 19.42 3.80 0.89
CA ASP A 352 19.24 3.56 2.33
C ASP A 352 17.78 3.32 2.72
N GLN A 353 16.97 2.81 1.78
CA GLN A 353 15.53 2.60 1.97
C GLN A 353 15.16 1.13 1.78
N SER A 354 14.28 0.60 2.62
CA SER A 354 13.64 -0.69 2.36
C SER A 354 12.89 -0.69 1.03
N PHE A 355 12.54 -1.88 0.54
CA PHE A 355 11.43 -2.01 -0.41
C PHE A 355 10.21 -2.59 0.31
N ASP A 356 9.03 -2.32 -0.24
CA ASP A 356 7.78 -2.72 0.38
C ASP A 356 7.25 -4.00 -0.26
N LEU A 357 6.61 -4.84 0.54
CA LEU A 357 6.06 -6.11 0.10
C LEU A 357 4.66 -6.39 0.67
N SER A 358 3.68 -6.58 -0.20
CA SER A 358 2.38 -7.15 0.15
C SER A 358 2.18 -8.49 -0.55
N VAL A 359 1.50 -9.43 0.12
CA VAL A 359 0.89 -10.61 -0.51
C VAL A 359 -0.63 -10.43 -0.45
N VAL A 360 -1.28 -10.66 -1.58
CA VAL A 360 -2.72 -10.46 -1.74
C VAL A 360 -3.35 -11.78 -2.18
N ASP A 361 -4.34 -12.26 -1.42
CA ASP A 361 -5.18 -13.41 -1.80
C ASP A 361 -6.64 -12.98 -1.92
N THR A 362 -7.17 -12.91 -3.13
CA THR A 362 -8.53 -12.43 -3.38
C THR A 362 -9.63 -13.39 -2.89
N ARG A 363 -9.27 -14.60 -2.45
CA ARG A 363 -10.21 -15.54 -1.80
C ARG A 363 -10.44 -15.20 -0.33
N VAL A 364 -9.55 -14.43 0.27
CA VAL A 364 -9.60 -14.03 1.68
C VAL A 364 -10.07 -12.60 1.76
N ILE A 365 -11.13 -12.34 2.54
CA ILE A 365 -11.52 -10.99 2.93
C ILE A 365 -11.20 -10.85 4.42
N LEU A 366 -10.34 -9.88 4.74
CA LEU A 366 -10.01 -9.54 6.13
C LEU A 366 -11.28 -9.11 6.88
N SER A 367 -11.58 -9.80 7.97
CA SER A 367 -12.86 -9.65 8.68
C SER A 367 -12.92 -8.45 9.62
N GLY A 368 -11.77 -7.84 9.94
CA GLY A 368 -11.68 -6.71 10.86
C GLY A 368 -11.77 -5.34 10.19
N PHE A 369 -12.30 -5.24 8.97
CA PHE A 369 -12.74 -3.99 8.37
C PHE A 369 -14.26 -3.90 8.46
N VAL A 370 -14.79 -2.88 9.13
CA VAL A 370 -16.25 -2.78 9.36
C VAL A 370 -17.01 -2.33 8.11
N ASP A 371 -16.42 -1.45 7.30
CA ASP A 371 -17.01 -0.98 6.05
C ASP A 371 -15.98 -0.92 4.91
N LEU A 372 -16.07 -1.90 4.02
CA LEU A 372 -15.21 -2.01 2.84
C LEU A 372 -15.43 -0.89 1.82
N ARG A 373 -16.54 -0.14 1.88
CA ARG A 373 -16.80 0.98 0.97
C ARG A 373 -15.78 2.10 1.14
N ASN A 374 -15.20 2.25 2.33
CA ASN A 374 -14.14 3.22 2.57
C ASN A 374 -12.82 2.86 1.89
N TYR A 375 -12.65 1.63 1.40
CA TYR A 375 -11.41 1.11 0.85
C TYR A 375 -11.48 0.82 -0.66
N ARG A 376 -12.53 1.24 -1.39
CA ARG A 376 -12.75 0.84 -2.79
C ARG A 376 -11.61 1.24 -3.73
N GLU A 377 -11.01 2.42 -3.58
CA GLU A 377 -9.87 2.85 -4.42
C GLU A 377 -8.55 2.13 -4.08
N GLU A 378 -8.49 1.48 -2.92
CA GLU A 378 -7.38 0.60 -2.50
C GLU A 378 -7.92 -0.79 -2.17
N PHE A 379 -8.74 -1.32 -3.08
CA PHE A 379 -9.53 -2.55 -2.92
C PHE A 379 -8.71 -3.77 -2.47
N TRP A 380 -7.42 -3.81 -2.83
CA TRP A 380 -6.51 -4.90 -2.46
C TRP A 380 -6.25 -4.98 -0.95
N LYS A 381 -6.39 -3.89 -0.18
CA LYS A 381 -6.14 -3.89 1.27
C LYS A 381 -6.96 -4.92 2.01
N SER A 382 -8.22 -5.09 1.63
CA SER A 382 -9.12 -6.09 2.23
C SER A 382 -8.69 -7.54 1.97
N HIS A 383 -7.69 -7.74 1.11
CA HIS A 383 -7.15 -9.02 0.69
C HIS A 383 -5.64 -9.19 1.03
N CYS A 384 -5.04 -8.23 1.73
CA CYS A 384 -3.63 -8.33 2.16
C CYS A 384 -3.49 -9.35 3.29
N VAL A 385 -2.81 -10.46 3.00
CA VAL A 385 -2.68 -11.62 3.90
C VAL A 385 -1.27 -11.71 4.47
N ASP A 386 -1.11 -12.48 5.55
CA ASP A 386 0.22 -12.76 6.11
C ASP A 386 1.08 -13.55 5.09
N PRO A 387 2.19 -13.00 4.57
CA PRO A 387 3.05 -13.72 3.62
C PRO A 387 3.59 -15.04 4.16
N TYR A 388 3.72 -15.18 5.49
CA TYR A 388 4.20 -16.41 6.11
C TYR A 388 3.27 -17.59 5.87
N ASP A 389 1.97 -17.39 5.64
CA ASP A 389 1.05 -18.49 5.32
C ASP A 389 1.28 -19.07 3.91
N TYR A 390 1.91 -18.30 3.02
CA TYR A 390 2.11 -18.65 1.61
C TYR A 390 3.55 -19.03 1.29
N TRP A 391 4.53 -18.53 2.06
CA TRP A 391 5.93 -18.88 1.86
C TRP A 391 6.23 -20.35 2.17
N GLN A 392 6.90 -21.02 1.23
CA GLN A 392 7.35 -22.39 1.34
C GLN A 392 8.87 -22.48 1.13
N GLY A 393 9.54 -23.24 1.99
CA GLY A 393 10.98 -23.46 1.89
C GLY A 393 11.73 -23.03 3.15
N LEU A 394 13.04 -23.24 3.14
CA LEU A 394 13.89 -22.99 4.31
C LEU A 394 14.03 -21.49 4.63
N PHE A 395 13.89 -20.62 3.63
CA PHE A 395 14.00 -19.17 3.81
C PHE A 395 12.91 -18.62 4.75
N LYS A 396 11.70 -19.21 4.79
CA LYS A 396 10.61 -18.76 5.68
C LYS A 396 11.07 -18.65 7.13
N LYS A 397 11.84 -19.62 7.63
CA LYS A 397 12.37 -19.58 9.00
C LYS A 397 13.40 -18.47 9.18
N GLN A 398 14.28 -18.27 8.20
CA GLN A 398 15.30 -17.22 8.23
C GLN A 398 14.66 -15.82 8.23
N LEU A 399 13.60 -15.63 7.44
CA LEU A 399 12.84 -14.39 7.42
C LEU A 399 12.13 -14.14 8.75
N LEU A 400 11.53 -15.20 9.33
CA LEU A 400 10.84 -15.09 10.62
C LEU A 400 11.79 -14.64 11.73
N GLU A 401 13.00 -15.18 11.77
CA GLU A 401 14.06 -14.79 12.73
C GLU A 401 14.51 -13.32 12.59
N LYS A 402 14.19 -12.68 11.45
CA LYS A 402 14.53 -11.29 11.13
C LYS A 402 13.32 -10.36 11.16
N THR A 403 12.13 -10.86 11.52
CA THR A 403 10.90 -10.07 11.52
C THR A 403 10.58 -9.60 12.92
N ILE A 404 10.27 -8.31 13.05
CA ILE A 404 9.74 -7.78 14.30
C ILE A 404 8.33 -8.34 14.47
N VAL A 405 8.12 -9.13 15.53
CA VAL A 405 6.81 -9.68 15.90
C VAL A 405 6.50 -9.19 17.31
N VAL A 406 5.42 -8.44 17.44
CA VAL A 406 4.92 -7.92 18.71
C VAL A 406 3.44 -8.24 18.85
N ASN A 407 3.00 -8.30 20.10
CA ASN A 407 1.63 -8.73 20.46
C ASN A 407 1.32 -10.14 19.93
N ASP A 408 0.06 -10.57 20.02
CA ASP A 408 -0.41 -11.84 19.47
C ASP A 408 -0.70 -11.76 17.95
N ASN A 409 -0.05 -10.83 17.23
CA ASN A 409 -0.25 -10.63 15.80
C ASN A 409 0.38 -11.75 14.97
N PRO A 410 -0.15 -12.04 13.76
CA PRO A 410 0.55 -12.85 12.78
C PRO A 410 1.95 -12.27 12.49
N PRO A 411 2.98 -13.08 12.20
CA PRO A 411 4.32 -12.58 11.94
C PRO A 411 4.40 -11.54 10.82
N GLY A 412 3.58 -11.66 9.78
CA GLY A 412 3.48 -10.67 8.71
C GLY A 412 2.79 -9.37 9.12
N GLY A 413 2.20 -9.31 10.31
CA GLY A 413 1.41 -8.18 10.81
C GLY A 413 -0.08 -8.30 10.53
N LYS A 414 -0.82 -7.26 10.94
CA LYS A 414 -2.28 -7.16 10.81
C LYS A 414 -2.68 -5.72 10.53
N ILE A 415 -3.73 -5.50 9.73
CA ILE A 415 -4.19 -4.16 9.32
C ILE A 415 -5.65 -3.85 9.62
N ASP A 416 -6.44 -4.86 9.96
CA ASP A 416 -7.89 -4.82 10.12
C ASP A 416 -8.25 -4.99 11.61
N TYR A 417 -8.01 -3.93 12.41
CA TYR A 417 -8.26 -3.94 13.86
C TYR A 417 -9.68 -3.50 14.23
N ASP A 418 -10.52 -3.15 13.26
CA ASP A 418 -11.86 -2.64 13.54
C ASP A 418 -12.70 -3.74 14.21
N VAL A 419 -13.44 -3.32 15.24
CA VAL A 419 -14.47 -4.15 15.86
C VAL A 419 -15.77 -3.36 15.81
N ASP A 420 -16.79 -3.93 15.17
CA ASP A 420 -18.09 -3.26 15.02
C ASP A 420 -18.69 -2.90 16.38
N GLY A 421 -19.27 -1.70 16.48
CA GLY A 421 -19.76 -1.15 17.75
C GLY A 421 -18.70 -0.75 18.78
N ARG A 422 -17.40 -0.80 18.45
CA ARG A 422 -16.28 -0.45 19.36
C ARG A 422 -15.36 0.65 18.83
N LEU A 423 -14.72 1.40 19.71
CA LEU A 423 -13.85 2.52 19.31
C LEU A 423 -12.59 2.08 18.54
N ILE A 424 -12.09 0.86 18.75
CA ILE A 424 -10.88 0.35 18.10
C ILE A 424 -11.06 0.25 16.57
N GLY A 425 -10.01 0.61 15.83
CA GLY A 425 -9.94 0.50 14.37
C GLY A 425 -9.75 1.83 13.65
N ASN A 426 -10.07 1.80 12.35
CA ASN A 426 -10.00 2.93 11.44
C ASN A 426 -11.31 3.71 11.40
N TRP A 427 -11.19 5.02 11.22
CA TRP A 427 -12.30 5.97 11.18
C TRP A 427 -12.02 7.04 10.13
N PHE A 428 -13.07 7.51 9.47
CA PHE A 428 -12.97 8.48 8.38
C PHE A 428 -13.88 9.67 8.66
N GLU A 429 -13.34 10.88 8.59
CA GLU A 429 -14.12 12.09 8.84
C GLU A 429 -15.31 12.16 7.86
N GLU A 430 -16.47 12.52 8.40
CA GLU A 430 -17.69 12.65 7.61
C GLU A 430 -17.50 13.58 6.41
N GLY A 431 -17.96 13.13 5.25
CA GLY A 431 -17.85 13.87 3.99
C GLY A 431 -16.49 13.75 3.29
N THR A 432 -15.52 13.04 3.86
CA THR A 432 -14.22 12.82 3.19
C THR A 432 -14.26 11.63 2.24
N GLY A 433 -15.01 10.56 2.59
CA GLY A 433 -15.20 9.36 1.75
C GLY A 433 -14.10 8.29 1.88
N GLY A 434 -13.27 8.40 2.92
CA GLY A 434 -12.16 7.48 3.18
C GLY A 434 -11.16 7.42 2.03
N TYR A 435 -10.60 6.24 1.75
CA TYR A 435 -9.74 6.04 0.58
C TYR A 435 -10.47 6.26 -0.75
N SER A 436 -11.81 6.21 -0.74
CA SER A 436 -12.66 6.43 -1.90
C SER A 436 -13.12 7.89 -2.04
N GLY A 437 -12.52 8.77 -1.24
CA GLY A 437 -12.91 10.15 -1.02
C GLY A 437 -12.63 11.14 -2.14
N GLY A 438 -13.07 12.39 -1.92
CA GLY A 438 -13.07 13.48 -2.92
C GLY A 438 -11.73 13.83 -3.56
N VAL A 439 -11.75 14.70 -4.58
CA VAL A 439 -10.58 15.09 -5.38
C VAL A 439 -9.40 15.48 -4.49
N ARG A 440 -8.31 14.70 -4.57
CA ARG A 440 -7.02 14.99 -3.93
C ARG A 440 -6.63 16.44 -4.21
N THR A 441 -6.38 17.19 -3.14
CA THR A 441 -6.04 18.61 -3.24
C THR A 441 -4.53 18.79 -3.14
N GLU A 442 -4.01 19.96 -3.51
CA GLU A 442 -2.59 20.26 -3.31
C GLU A 442 -2.20 20.22 -1.82
N SER A 443 -3.14 20.56 -0.92
CA SER A 443 -2.97 20.51 0.54
C SER A 443 -3.17 19.11 1.14
N ASP A 444 -3.74 18.17 0.38
CA ASP A 444 -4.00 16.80 0.81
C ASP A 444 -3.74 15.85 -0.37
N ARG A 445 -2.48 15.85 -0.83
CA ARG A 445 -2.08 15.13 -2.05
C ARG A 445 -2.26 13.62 -1.92
N HIS A 446 -2.15 13.10 -0.70
CA HIS A 446 -2.31 11.70 -0.37
C HIS A 446 -3.76 11.34 0.00
N GLY A 447 -4.65 12.33 0.17
CA GLY A 447 -6.06 12.10 0.52
C GLY A 447 -6.25 11.55 1.94
N ILE A 448 -5.35 11.88 2.85
CA ILE A 448 -5.28 11.26 4.19
C ILE A 448 -5.87 12.16 5.27
N SER A 449 -6.15 13.43 5.00
CA SER A 449 -6.50 14.42 6.04
C SER A 449 -7.75 14.05 6.85
N GLY A 450 -8.64 13.24 6.28
CA GLY A 450 -9.82 12.70 6.94
C GLY A 450 -9.61 11.39 7.71
N HIS A 451 -8.42 10.79 7.65
CA HIS A 451 -8.17 9.48 8.23
C HIS A 451 -7.84 9.58 9.72
N LEU A 452 -8.28 8.59 10.48
CA LEU A 452 -7.96 8.36 11.88
C LEU A 452 -7.80 6.86 12.11
N ALA A 453 -6.80 6.46 12.91
CA ALA A 453 -6.68 5.10 13.40
C ALA A 453 -6.43 5.08 14.90
N ILE A 454 -7.14 4.19 15.59
CA ILE A 454 -6.99 3.88 17.02
C ILE A 454 -6.71 2.39 17.11
N ALA A 455 -5.44 2.00 17.10
CA ALA A 455 -5.04 0.60 16.96
C ALA A 455 -3.73 0.30 17.71
N PRO A 456 -3.49 -0.97 18.07
CA PRO A 456 -2.22 -1.40 18.65
C PRO A 456 -1.02 -1.07 17.75
N SER A 457 0.12 -0.79 18.37
CA SER A 457 1.39 -0.63 17.67
C SER A 457 1.87 -1.96 17.09
N ALA A 458 2.34 -1.94 15.85
CA ALA A 458 2.98 -3.08 15.20
C ALA A 458 4.50 -3.18 15.47
N LEU A 459 5.08 -2.25 16.22
CA LEU A 459 6.53 -2.24 16.54
C LEU A 459 6.83 -2.25 18.04
N VAL A 460 5.86 -1.83 18.87
CA VAL A 460 6.04 -1.71 20.32
C VAL A 460 4.95 -2.52 20.99
N GLU A 461 5.35 -3.48 21.81
CA GLU A 461 4.44 -4.35 22.55
C GLU A 461 3.55 -3.56 23.50
N ASP A 462 2.27 -3.96 23.60
CA ASP A 462 1.27 -3.42 24.54
C ASP A 462 1.03 -1.91 24.47
N LYS A 463 1.38 -1.26 23.35
CA LYS A 463 1.13 0.18 23.16
C LYS A 463 0.00 0.45 22.17
N LEU A 464 -0.91 1.32 22.60
CA LEU A 464 -1.96 1.87 21.74
C LEU A 464 -1.45 3.10 21.00
N ILE A 465 -1.71 3.16 19.69
CA ILE A 465 -1.43 4.32 18.84
C ILE A 465 -2.75 5.00 18.45
N ILE A 466 -2.72 6.33 18.47
CA ILE A 466 -3.75 7.19 17.90
C ILE A 466 -3.09 8.01 16.79
N SER A 467 -3.47 7.71 15.55
CA SER A 467 -2.86 8.26 14.34
C SER A 467 -3.86 9.13 13.60
N PHE A 468 -3.52 10.39 13.37
CA PHE A 468 -4.36 11.40 12.73
C PHE A 468 -3.78 11.76 11.38
N GLY A 469 -4.62 11.82 10.34
CA GLY A 469 -4.24 12.36 9.04
C GLY A 469 -4.16 13.88 9.00
N ASN A 470 -4.91 14.53 9.89
CA ASN A 470 -4.77 15.95 10.14
C ASN A 470 -4.97 16.24 11.63
N PHE A 471 -3.87 16.55 12.31
CA PHE A 471 -3.86 16.95 13.71
C PHE A 471 -3.79 18.47 13.81
N GLN A 472 -4.86 19.09 14.33
CA GLN A 472 -4.94 20.53 14.58
C GLN A 472 -4.65 21.45 13.37
N ASN A 473 -4.86 20.97 12.14
CA ASN A 473 -4.53 21.67 10.89
C ASN A 473 -3.02 21.81 10.62
N GLU A 474 -2.20 20.96 11.23
CA GLU A 474 -0.74 20.92 11.05
C GLU A 474 -0.28 19.68 10.25
N GLY A 475 -1.21 18.90 9.72
CA GLY A 475 -0.93 17.68 8.95
C GLY A 475 -0.94 16.41 9.80
N SER A 476 -0.41 15.32 9.25
CA SER A 476 -0.47 14.00 9.88
C SER A 476 0.32 13.95 11.18
N ARG A 477 -0.21 13.29 12.22
CA ARG A 477 0.53 13.08 13.46
C ARG A 477 0.11 11.80 14.17
N ARG A 478 1.11 11.12 14.74
CA ARG A 478 0.96 9.86 15.46
C ARG A 478 1.34 10.05 16.92
N PHE A 479 0.51 9.56 17.81
CA PHE A 479 0.73 9.59 19.25
C PHE A 479 0.57 8.20 19.86
N PHE A 480 1.19 8.02 21.02
CA PHE A 480 0.91 6.89 21.89
C PHE A 480 -0.10 7.32 22.96
N ALA A 481 -0.99 6.41 23.34
CA ALA A 481 -1.80 6.59 24.54
C ALA A 481 -1.02 6.14 25.79
N ASN A 482 -1.46 6.62 26.94
CA ASN A 482 -0.98 6.15 28.25
C ASN A 482 -1.42 4.69 28.52
N ASP A 483 -0.66 3.98 29.35
CA ASP A 483 -0.86 2.54 29.61
C ASP A 483 -2.16 2.24 30.37
N ASP A 484 -2.68 3.21 31.12
CA ASP A 484 -3.94 3.15 31.84
C ASP A 484 -5.13 3.73 31.06
N ALA A 485 -4.94 4.08 29.78
CA ALA A 485 -6.01 4.53 28.92
C ALA A 485 -7.12 3.47 28.78
N PRO A 486 -8.39 3.89 28.59
CA PRO A 486 -9.46 2.95 28.28
C PRO A 486 -9.11 2.11 27.05
N ASP A 487 -9.23 0.80 27.15
CA ASP A 487 -9.07 -0.09 26.00
C ASP A 487 -10.16 0.22 24.95
N PRO A 488 -9.80 0.68 23.75
CA PRO A 488 -10.76 1.07 22.72
C PRO A 488 -11.62 -0.11 22.24
N ALA A 489 -11.19 -1.36 22.44
CA ALA A 489 -12.03 -2.54 22.16
C ALA A 489 -13.19 -2.69 23.17
N ASN A 490 -13.12 -2.02 24.32
CA ASN A 490 -14.13 -2.02 25.36
C ASN A 490 -15.00 -0.75 25.38
N VAL A 491 -14.63 0.29 24.63
CA VAL A 491 -15.41 1.53 24.50
C VAL A 491 -16.52 1.34 23.48
N GLY A 492 -17.75 1.70 23.84
CA GLY A 492 -18.96 1.62 23.00
C GLY A 492 -19.88 2.82 23.22
N PRO A 493 -21.07 2.87 22.58
CA PRO A 493 -22.01 4.00 22.72
C PRO A 493 -22.42 4.29 24.18
N SER A 494 -22.48 3.27 25.04
CA SER A 494 -22.82 3.42 26.45
C SER A 494 -21.67 3.97 27.32
N SER A 495 -20.45 4.07 26.79
CA SER A 495 -19.29 4.55 27.54
C SER A 495 -19.33 6.06 27.79
N GLY A 496 -20.07 6.80 26.97
CA GLY A 496 -20.07 8.27 26.99
C GLY A 496 -18.73 8.84 26.51
N ILE A 497 -18.37 10.02 27.02
CA ILE A 497 -17.10 10.68 26.69
C ILE A 497 -15.94 9.91 27.33
N VAL A 498 -15.01 9.46 26.51
CA VAL A 498 -13.71 8.94 26.93
C VAL A 498 -12.60 9.91 26.54
N MET A 499 -11.52 9.89 27.32
CA MET A 499 -10.38 10.78 27.15
C MET A 499 -9.12 9.94 26.96
N TYR A 500 -8.28 10.35 26.00
CA TYR A 500 -6.93 9.82 25.84
C TYR A 500 -5.92 10.95 25.96
N GLU A 501 -4.89 10.72 26.78
CA GLU A 501 -3.69 11.55 26.78
C GLU A 501 -2.82 11.16 25.59
N LEU A 502 -2.39 12.15 24.80
CA LEU A 502 -1.59 11.95 23.61
C LEU A 502 -0.12 12.25 23.93
N TRP A 503 0.69 11.20 23.91
CA TRP A 503 2.12 11.25 24.15
C TRP A 503 2.86 11.21 22.82
N ASP A 504 3.59 12.28 22.52
CA ASP A 504 4.50 12.32 21.37
C ASP A 504 5.88 11.80 21.77
N VAL A 505 6.57 11.27 20.78
CA VAL A 505 7.92 10.73 20.93
C VAL A 505 8.95 11.79 20.60
N ASN A 506 10.03 11.78 21.37
CA ASN A 506 11.21 12.60 21.16
C ASN A 506 11.99 12.10 19.95
N ARG A 507 11.57 12.60 18.79
CA ARG A 507 12.29 12.41 17.53
C ARG A 507 13.44 13.39 17.46
N GLY A 508 14.42 13.00 16.69
CA GLY A 508 15.70 13.67 16.58
C GLY A 508 16.32 13.30 15.25
N PRO A 509 17.52 13.79 14.98
CA PRO A 509 18.15 13.50 13.71
C PRO A 509 18.34 11.99 13.54
N ASP A 510 18.10 11.51 12.32
CA ASP A 510 18.57 10.20 11.89
C ASP A 510 20.11 10.15 11.85
N ARG A 511 20.68 9.03 11.40
CA ARG A 511 22.15 8.87 11.34
C ARG A 511 22.85 9.88 10.44
N ASP A 512 22.15 10.39 9.43
CA ASP A 512 22.69 11.36 8.48
C ASP A 512 22.54 12.80 8.98
N GLY A 513 21.97 12.98 10.18
CA GLY A 513 21.70 14.30 10.74
C GLY A 513 20.50 14.98 10.07
N ILE A 514 19.70 14.25 9.30
CA ILE A 514 18.43 14.70 8.72
C ILE A 514 17.32 14.43 9.74
N CYS A 515 16.19 15.13 9.65
CA CYS A 515 15.04 14.88 10.53
C CYS A 515 13.99 14.02 9.82
N CYS A 516 13.37 13.01 10.45
CA CYS A 516 13.57 12.56 11.84
C CYS A 516 13.41 11.04 11.95
N ASP A 517 14.11 10.44 12.92
CA ASP A 517 13.93 9.04 13.28
C ASP A 517 12.56 8.75 13.92
N GLU A 518 12.33 7.48 14.31
CA GLU A 518 11.04 7.05 14.85
C GLU A 518 10.81 7.42 16.34
N GLY A 519 11.84 7.93 17.04
CA GLY A 519 11.74 8.24 18.46
C GLY A 519 11.60 6.98 19.34
N LEU A 520 12.23 5.88 18.93
CA LEU A 520 12.24 4.60 19.64
C LEU A 520 13.65 4.26 20.12
N GLU A 521 13.75 3.43 21.15
CA GLU A 521 15.00 2.83 21.63
C GLU A 521 14.86 1.31 21.78
N VAL A 522 16.00 0.62 21.74
CA VAL A 522 16.06 -0.84 21.91
C VAL A 522 16.00 -1.17 23.41
N VAL A 523 15.04 -1.99 23.84
CA VAL A 523 14.75 -2.27 25.27
C VAL A 523 15.97 -2.81 26.02
N GLY A 524 16.79 -3.64 25.37
CA GLY A 524 17.96 -4.26 26.00
C GLY A 524 19.18 -3.35 26.18
N THR A 525 19.33 -2.32 25.33
CA THR A 525 20.53 -1.48 25.29
C THR A 525 20.25 -0.03 25.72
N GLY A 526 19.01 0.44 25.60
CA GLY A 526 18.65 1.86 25.73
C GLY A 526 19.23 2.72 24.61
N GLU A 527 19.74 2.12 23.54
CA GLU A 527 20.25 2.85 22.39
C GLU A 527 19.10 3.24 21.47
N ARG A 528 19.20 4.46 20.94
CA ARG A 528 18.26 5.02 19.98
C ARG A 528 18.20 4.16 18.71
N TRP A 529 17.00 3.81 18.28
CA TRP A 529 16.77 2.97 17.12
C TRP A 529 16.50 3.81 15.88
N TYR A 530 17.35 3.64 14.86
CA TYR A 530 17.29 4.40 13.61
C TYR A 530 16.57 3.65 12.49
N GLY A 531 16.00 2.47 12.76
CA GLY A 531 15.31 1.68 11.75
C GLY A 531 16.24 1.01 10.74
N ASP A 532 17.49 0.74 11.11
CA ASP A 532 18.54 0.18 10.24
C ASP A 532 19.03 -1.21 10.69
N THR A 533 18.63 -1.63 11.89
CA THR A 533 19.11 -2.84 12.56
C THR A 533 17.95 -3.57 13.23
N TYR A 534 18.05 -4.90 13.34
CA TYR A 534 17.06 -5.68 14.10
C TYR A 534 17.11 -5.30 15.59
N PRO A 535 15.98 -4.90 16.20
CA PRO A 535 15.97 -4.46 17.59
C PRO A 535 15.91 -5.66 18.55
N GLU A 536 17.07 -6.20 18.93
CA GLU A 536 17.16 -7.31 19.88
C GLU A 536 16.45 -6.97 21.21
N GLY A 537 15.48 -7.79 21.60
CA GLY A 537 14.70 -7.59 22.83
C GLY A 537 13.52 -6.63 22.68
N GLY A 538 13.28 -6.08 21.49
CA GLY A 538 12.13 -5.22 21.20
C GLY A 538 12.42 -3.72 21.31
N LEU A 539 11.38 -2.93 21.05
CA LEU A 539 11.43 -1.47 21.01
C LEU A 539 10.58 -0.86 22.11
N THR A 540 10.96 0.33 22.57
CA THR A 540 10.14 1.17 23.46
C THR A 540 10.20 2.63 23.00
N PRO A 541 9.12 3.42 23.14
CA PRO A 541 9.11 4.83 22.78
C PRO A 541 9.92 5.68 23.74
N ILE A 542 10.61 6.68 23.19
CA ILE A 542 11.27 7.74 23.94
C ILE A 542 10.29 8.90 24.02
N PHE A 543 9.55 9.05 25.11
CA PHE A 543 8.57 10.14 25.24
C PHE A 543 9.21 11.48 25.58
N TYR A 544 8.53 12.57 25.21
CA TYR A 544 8.75 13.85 25.88
C TYR A 544 8.34 13.76 27.36
N ASP A 545 8.89 14.64 28.19
CA ASP A 545 8.63 14.71 29.65
C ASP A 545 7.25 15.30 30.01
N HIS A 546 6.39 15.51 29.02
CA HIS A 546 5.07 16.09 29.15
C HIS A 546 4.10 15.51 28.12
N ILE A 547 2.82 15.48 28.48
CA ILE A 547 1.72 15.16 27.57
C ILE A 547 1.66 16.23 26.49
N SER A 548 1.53 15.83 25.23
CA SER A 548 1.50 16.76 24.10
C SER A 548 0.11 17.37 23.91
N SER A 549 -0.94 16.57 24.04
CA SER A 549 -2.32 17.00 23.86
C SER A 549 -3.30 16.00 24.49
N VAL A 550 -4.57 16.35 24.52
CA VAL A 550 -5.65 15.44 24.93
C VAL A 550 -6.64 15.32 23.78
N VAL A 551 -7.22 14.13 23.59
CA VAL A 551 -8.37 13.93 22.71
C VAL A 551 -9.57 13.44 23.50
N LEU A 552 -10.72 14.07 23.28
CA LEU A 552 -12.01 13.56 23.71
C LEU A 552 -12.67 12.81 22.56
N LEU A 553 -13.21 11.63 22.88
CA LEU A 553 -13.90 10.74 21.96
C LEU A 553 -15.23 10.33 22.59
N GLU A 554 -16.29 10.28 21.78
CA GLU A 554 -17.59 9.77 22.19
C GLU A 554 -18.17 8.98 21.02
N MET A 555 -18.53 7.72 21.27
CA MET A 555 -19.32 6.95 20.30
C MET A 555 -20.76 7.42 20.38
N LEU A 556 -21.26 8.06 19.32
CA LEU A 556 -22.65 8.53 19.24
C LEU A 556 -23.60 7.37 18.94
N ASP A 557 -23.11 6.41 18.18
CA ASP A 557 -23.71 5.11 17.88
C ASP A 557 -22.59 4.10 17.55
N GLU A 558 -22.94 2.93 16.99
CA GLU A 558 -22.00 1.83 16.74
C GLU A 558 -20.91 2.16 15.70
N ARG A 559 -21.14 3.16 14.84
CA ARG A 559 -20.28 3.49 13.68
C ARG A 559 -20.07 4.98 13.44
N THR A 560 -20.48 5.82 14.37
CA THR A 560 -20.18 7.26 14.37
C THR A 560 -19.55 7.69 15.68
N ILE A 561 -18.43 8.41 15.56
CA ILE A 561 -17.74 9.05 16.68
C ILE A 561 -17.71 10.56 16.55
N LYS A 562 -17.74 11.20 17.71
CA LYS A 562 -17.44 12.61 17.91
C LYS A 562 -16.04 12.74 18.50
N LEU A 563 -15.20 13.57 17.89
CA LEU A 563 -13.80 13.73 18.25
C LEU A 563 -13.42 15.20 18.39
N GLU A 564 -12.68 15.56 19.44
CA GLU A 564 -12.02 16.86 19.54
C GLU A 564 -10.66 16.76 20.23
N THR A 565 -9.64 17.37 19.63
CA THR A 565 -8.28 17.48 20.19
C THR A 565 -8.07 18.82 20.87
N PHE A 566 -7.39 18.81 22.02
CA PHE A 566 -7.16 19.97 22.86
C PHE A 566 -5.67 20.18 23.12
N ASN A 567 -5.20 21.42 22.87
CA ASN A 567 -3.91 21.88 23.36
C ASN A 567 -3.94 22.10 24.86
N LEU A 568 -2.90 21.60 25.54
CA LEU A 568 -2.74 21.83 26.97
C LEU A 568 -2.22 23.23 27.27
N TRP A 569 -1.51 23.88 26.36
CA TRP A 569 -1.13 25.29 26.55
C TRP A 569 -2.34 26.23 26.35
N ASP A 570 -2.72 26.96 27.40
CA ASP A 570 -3.72 28.01 27.32
C ASP A 570 -3.06 29.37 27.07
N GLU A 571 -3.14 29.86 25.84
CA GLU A 571 -2.60 31.17 25.44
C GLU A 571 -3.22 32.34 26.22
N LYS A 572 -4.50 32.25 26.62
CA LYS A 572 -5.19 33.34 27.32
C LYS A 572 -4.75 33.43 28.77
N LEU A 573 -4.63 32.27 29.42
CA LEU A 573 -4.22 32.17 30.82
C LEU A 573 -2.70 32.10 30.98
N LYS A 574 -1.96 31.91 29.89
CA LYS A 574 -0.51 31.69 29.85
C LYS A 574 -0.06 30.59 30.82
N LYS A 575 -0.81 29.49 30.86
CA LYS A 575 -0.54 28.32 31.70
C LYS A 575 -0.81 27.02 30.95
N MET A 576 -0.20 25.93 31.39
CA MET A 576 -0.65 24.59 31.03
C MET A 576 -1.95 24.26 31.76
N LYS A 577 -2.93 23.75 31.02
CA LYS A 577 -4.10 23.05 31.55
C LYS A 577 -3.70 21.65 31.97
N THR A 578 -4.37 21.12 32.98
CA THR A 578 -4.32 19.69 33.26
C THR A 578 -5.34 18.97 32.37
N ALA A 579 -5.10 17.70 32.07
CA ALA A 579 -6.07 16.88 31.32
C ALA A 579 -7.45 16.88 32.02
N GLU A 580 -7.46 16.88 33.36
CA GLU A 580 -8.66 16.96 34.20
C GLU A 580 -9.52 18.22 34.00
N GLU A 581 -8.94 19.32 33.48
CA GLU A 581 -9.71 20.55 33.16
C GLU A 581 -10.55 20.39 31.88
N ILE A 582 -10.28 19.37 31.06
CA ILE A 582 -10.94 19.09 29.78
C ILE A 582 -11.97 17.98 29.98
N THR A 583 -13.24 18.37 30.12
CA THR A 583 -14.33 17.43 30.48
C THR A 583 -15.47 17.38 29.48
N GLN A 584 -15.48 18.27 28.48
CA GLN A 584 -16.57 18.39 27.51
C GLN A 584 -16.06 18.88 26.16
N PHE A 585 -16.76 18.49 25.10
CA PHE A 585 -16.59 19.04 23.76
C PHE A 585 -16.92 20.54 23.70
N THR A 586 -16.30 21.24 22.75
CA THR A 586 -16.67 22.58 22.33
C THR A 586 -17.52 22.52 21.05
N ASP A 587 -17.56 23.60 20.27
CA ASP A 587 -18.16 23.66 18.94
C ASP A 587 -17.20 23.27 17.81
N LYS A 588 -15.96 22.88 18.14
CA LYS A 588 -14.90 22.52 17.19
C LYS A 588 -14.72 21.02 16.95
N PHE A 589 -15.59 20.20 17.53
CA PHE A 589 -15.55 18.76 17.31
C PHE A 589 -15.75 18.43 15.82
N ARG A 590 -15.22 17.28 15.43
CA ARG A 590 -15.40 16.68 14.12
C ARG A 590 -16.15 15.36 14.29
N ILE A 591 -16.86 14.96 13.25
CA ILE A 591 -17.58 13.69 13.19
C ILE A 591 -16.81 12.75 12.28
N PHE A 592 -16.59 11.52 12.73
CA PHE A 592 -16.01 10.46 11.94
C PHE A 592 -16.97 9.28 11.89
N ASN A 593 -17.05 8.67 10.72
CA ASN A 593 -17.90 7.52 10.45
C ASN A 593 -17.00 6.38 9.94
N ARG A 594 -17.52 5.15 9.99
CA ARG A 594 -16.94 4.04 9.27
C ARG A 594 -18.04 3.19 8.64
#